data_AF-A0A292Z4F1-F1
#
_entry.id   AF-A0A292Z4F1-F1
#
_cell.length_a   1.000
_cell.length_b   1.000
_cell.length_c   1.000
_cell.angle_alpha   90.00
_cell.angle_beta   90.00
_cell.angle_gamma   90.00
#
_symmetry.space_group_name_H-M   'P 1'
#
loop_
_entity.id
_entity.type
_entity.pdbx_description
1 polymer ?
#
loop_
_entity_poly.entity_id
_entity_poly.type
_entity_poly.pdbx_seq_one_letter_code
_entity_poly.pdbx_strand_id
1 'polypeptide(L)'
;MAEKRNPRTSATVDQLLARYLDQFDGAPNTLTKHRGYMRNHVSPLIGKAKAGALDAEVLDSFYAELRRCRQHCSGKAGAQHWTRQEHECDQRCTRPPACKPLGASVVRHIHFLLSGAFERATDLSRWDAHEIAAVAATVNSRPRKILGWKTPAEAFDEHLRSLRAGVATTD
;
A
#
# COMPACT_ATOMS: atom_id res chain seq x y z
N MET A 1 -5.90 -24.92 -0.05
CA MET A 1 -4.55 -24.33 0.07
C MET A 1 -4.66 -22.90 -0.41
N ALA A 2 -4.41 -21.91 0.45
CA ALA A 2 -4.60 -20.50 0.11
C ALA A 2 -3.56 -20.08 -0.94
N GLU A 3 -4.04 -19.72 -2.13
CA GLU A 3 -3.19 -19.19 -3.19
C GLU A 3 -2.54 -17.90 -2.70
N LYS A 4 -1.21 -17.91 -2.57
CA LYS A 4 -0.42 -16.77 -2.14
C LYS A 4 -0.57 -15.66 -3.19
N ARG A 5 -1.50 -14.73 -2.95
CA ARG A 5 -1.66 -13.47 -3.70
C ARG A 5 -0.43 -12.60 -3.44
N ASN A 6 0.70 -12.94 -4.03
CA ASN A 6 1.91 -12.13 -3.93
C ASN A 6 2.20 -11.49 -5.30
N PRO A 7 2.23 -10.15 -5.42
CA PRO A 7 2.59 -9.49 -6.65
C PRO A 7 4.04 -9.81 -7.00
N ARG A 8 4.32 -10.62 -8.03
CA ARG A 8 5.68 -11.06 -8.43
C ARG A 8 6.50 -9.97 -9.13
N THR A 9 6.27 -8.72 -8.77
CA THR A 9 7.12 -7.61 -9.19
C THR A 9 8.49 -7.76 -8.52
N SER A 10 9.56 -7.60 -9.30
CA SER A 10 10.93 -7.55 -8.78
C SER A 10 11.22 -6.25 -8.02
N ALA A 11 10.28 -5.30 -8.01
CA ALA A 11 10.44 -4.02 -7.37
C ALA A 11 10.44 -4.16 -5.84
N THR A 12 11.21 -3.31 -5.18
CA THR A 12 11.22 -3.21 -3.73
C THR A 12 10.01 -2.42 -3.23
N VAL A 13 9.68 -2.55 -1.95
CA VAL A 13 8.64 -1.75 -1.30
C VAL A 13 8.90 -0.25 -1.48
N ASP A 14 10.15 0.20 -1.35
CA ASP A 14 10.52 1.61 -1.57
C ASP A 14 10.24 2.05 -3.01
N GLN A 15 10.56 1.21 -3.99
CA GLN A 15 10.31 1.53 -5.40
C GLN A 15 8.81 1.60 -5.71
N LEU A 16 8.01 0.69 -5.15
CA LEU A 16 6.56 0.70 -5.30
C LEU A 16 5.93 1.94 -4.66
N LEU A 17 6.31 2.25 -3.42
CA LEU A 17 5.80 3.41 -2.70
C LEU A 17 6.22 4.73 -3.35
N ALA A 18 7.45 4.82 -3.87
CA ALA A 18 7.89 6.00 -4.62
C ALA A 18 6.99 6.24 -5.84
N ARG A 19 6.77 5.22 -6.68
CA ARG A 19 5.87 5.31 -7.85
C ARG A 19 4.44 5.64 -7.44
N TYR A 20 3.93 5.04 -6.37
CA TYR A 20 2.61 5.32 -5.82
C TYR A 20 2.47 6.80 -5.41
N LEU A 21 3.47 7.33 -4.71
CA LEU A 21 3.47 8.71 -4.20
C LEU A 21 3.73 9.76 -5.28
N ASP A 22 4.40 9.42 -6.38
CA ASP A 22 4.59 10.33 -7.51
C ASP A 22 3.28 10.58 -8.28
N GLN A 23 2.32 9.65 -8.19
CA GLN A 23 0.98 9.76 -8.75
C GLN A 23 -0.07 10.16 -7.69
N PHE A 24 0.36 10.67 -6.53
CA PHE A 24 -0.55 11.08 -5.48
C PHE A 24 -1.19 12.43 -5.81
N ASP A 25 -2.51 12.47 -5.83
CA ASP A 25 -3.35 13.61 -6.23
C ASP A 25 -3.82 14.48 -5.05
N GLY A 26 -3.41 14.15 -3.82
CA GLY A 26 -3.78 14.89 -2.62
C GLY A 26 -2.92 16.13 -2.33
N ALA A 27 -3.25 16.83 -1.25
CA ALA A 27 -2.58 18.08 -0.86
C ALA A 27 -1.05 17.90 -0.63
N PRO A 28 -0.21 18.89 -0.97
CA PRO A 28 1.26 18.79 -0.85
C PRO A 28 1.76 18.49 0.57
N ASN A 29 1.08 19.02 1.59
CA ASN A 29 1.42 18.75 2.99
C ASN A 29 1.17 17.28 3.39
N THR A 30 0.18 16.63 2.78
CA THR A 30 -0.14 15.22 2.96
C THR A 30 0.91 14.34 2.30
N LEU A 31 1.33 14.70 1.07
CA LEU A 31 2.42 14.02 0.38
C LEU A 31 3.72 14.08 1.19
N THR A 32 4.07 15.24 1.74
CA THR A 32 5.24 15.41 2.62
C THR A 32 5.14 14.53 3.87
N LYS A 33 3.97 14.46 4.51
CA LYS A 33 3.74 13.57 5.66
C LYS A 33 3.89 12.10 5.27
N HIS A 34 3.33 11.68 4.13
CA HIS A 34 3.43 10.30 3.64
C HIS A 34 4.87 9.89 3.32
N ARG A 35 5.64 10.75 2.64
CA ARG A 35 7.08 10.55 2.42
C ARG A 35 7.84 10.46 3.74
N GLY A 36 7.45 11.25 4.74
CA GLY A 36 7.99 11.17 6.10
C GLY A 36 7.72 9.82 6.78
N TYR A 37 6.49 9.29 6.68
CA TYR A 37 6.16 7.97 7.22
C TYR A 37 6.91 6.84 6.52
N MET A 38 7.04 6.92 5.20
CA MET A 38 7.83 5.97 4.42
C MET A 38 9.29 5.97 4.90
N ARG A 39 9.94 7.12 4.87
CA ARG A 39 11.35 7.29 5.24
C ARG A 39 11.65 6.81 6.66
N ASN A 40 10.76 7.12 7.61
CA ASN A 40 11.04 6.89 9.02
C ASN A 40 10.56 5.52 9.52
N HIS A 41 9.56 4.91 8.88
CA HIS A 41 8.91 3.70 9.40
C HIS A 41 8.85 2.54 8.43
N VAL A 42 8.75 2.76 7.12
CA VAL A 42 8.66 1.67 6.15
C VAL A 42 10.05 1.30 5.62
N SER A 43 10.77 2.28 5.07
CA SER A 43 12.06 2.08 4.42
C SER A 43 13.10 1.38 5.31
N PRO A 44 13.25 1.73 6.60
CA PRO A 44 14.25 1.10 7.47
C PRO A 44 13.98 -0.38 7.77
N LEU A 45 12.71 -0.80 7.73
CA LEU A 45 12.29 -2.14 8.15
C LEU A 45 12.08 -3.07 6.95
N ILE A 46 11.32 -2.64 5.96
CA ILE A 46 10.91 -3.46 4.82
C ILE A 46 11.16 -2.81 3.46
N GLY A 47 11.71 -1.60 3.41
CA GLY A 47 11.89 -0.83 2.16
C GLY A 47 12.65 -1.55 1.05
N LYS A 48 13.70 -2.28 1.43
CA LYS A 48 14.57 -3.04 0.52
C LYS A 48 14.00 -4.41 0.15
N ALA A 49 12.98 -4.90 0.86
CA ALA A 49 12.37 -6.18 0.56
C ALA A 49 11.65 -6.09 -0.79
N LYS A 50 11.71 -7.17 -1.58
CA LYS A 50 10.93 -7.29 -2.81
C LYS A 50 9.47 -7.45 -2.46
N ALA A 51 8.60 -6.72 -3.14
CA ALA A 51 7.16 -6.77 -2.91
C ALA A 51 6.61 -8.21 -2.99
N GLY A 52 7.01 -8.95 -4.00
CA GLY A 52 6.60 -10.35 -4.19
C GLY A 52 7.22 -11.38 -3.26
N ALA A 53 8.03 -10.95 -2.29
CA ALA A 53 8.57 -11.78 -1.22
C ALA A 53 7.93 -11.46 0.14
N LEU A 54 7.07 -10.44 0.23
CA LEU A 54 6.36 -10.12 1.45
C LEU A 54 5.19 -11.08 1.61
N ASP A 55 5.16 -11.82 2.71
CA ASP A 55 4.01 -12.60 3.13
C ASP A 55 3.38 -12.01 4.39
N ALA A 56 2.33 -12.66 4.87
CA ALA A 56 1.60 -12.23 6.05
C ALA A 56 2.51 -12.16 7.29
N GLU A 57 3.44 -13.11 7.43
CA GLU A 57 4.33 -13.18 8.60
C GLU A 57 5.30 -11.99 8.66
N VAL A 58 5.87 -11.61 7.51
CA VAL A 58 6.74 -10.42 7.43
C VAL A 58 5.93 -9.15 7.73
N LEU A 59 4.71 -9.04 7.20
CA LEU A 59 3.85 -7.88 7.46
C LEU A 59 3.42 -7.80 8.93
N ASP A 60 3.07 -8.92 9.54
CA ASP A 60 2.71 -8.98 10.96
C ASP A 60 3.89 -8.59 11.85
N SER A 61 5.10 -9.08 11.54
CA SER A 61 6.33 -8.69 12.21
C SER A 61 6.60 -7.19 12.09
N PHE A 62 6.42 -6.64 10.89
CA PHE A 62 6.53 -5.21 10.65
C PHE A 62 5.53 -4.41 11.48
N TYR A 63 4.25 -4.79 11.50
CA TYR A 63 3.24 -4.09 12.28
C TYR A 63 3.42 -4.27 13.79
N ALA A 64 3.94 -5.41 14.24
CA ALA A 64 4.32 -5.63 15.63
C ALA A 64 5.44 -4.65 16.03
N GLU A 65 6.42 -4.45 15.16
CA GLU A 65 7.51 -3.51 15.39
C GLU A 65 7.00 -2.06 15.53
N LEU A 66 6.09 -1.62 14.64
CA LEU A 66 5.46 -0.29 14.76
C LEU A 66 4.70 -0.11 16.08
N ARG A 67 4.05 -1.17 16.56
CA ARG A 67 3.33 -1.16 17.85
C ARG A 67 4.27 -1.28 19.05
N ARG A 68 5.46 -1.83 18.87
CA ARG A 68 6.48 -1.93 19.92
C ARG A 68 7.21 -0.61 20.12
N CYS A 69 7.75 -0.03 19.05
CA CYS A 69 8.63 1.14 19.14
C CYS A 69 8.56 2.04 17.91
N ARG A 70 8.17 3.31 18.10
CA ARG A 70 8.22 4.33 17.03
C ARG A 70 9.63 4.64 16.50
N GLN A 71 10.66 4.29 17.26
CA GLN A 71 12.08 4.49 16.91
C GLN A 71 12.75 3.20 16.39
N HIS A 72 12.01 2.09 16.34
CA HIS A 72 12.50 0.77 15.94
C HIS A 72 13.76 0.32 16.70
N CYS A 73 13.85 0.64 17.99
CA CYS A 73 15.07 0.38 18.76
C CYS A 73 15.22 -1.12 19.06
N SER A 74 16.43 -1.68 19.03
CA SER A 74 16.67 -3.10 19.33
C SER A 74 16.51 -3.49 20.82
N GLY A 75 15.99 -2.59 21.66
CA GLY A 75 15.86 -2.79 23.11
C GLY A 75 17.17 -2.66 23.89
N LYS A 76 18.31 -2.54 23.20
CA LYS A 76 19.62 -2.29 23.85
C LYS A 76 19.66 -0.85 24.39
N ALA A 77 20.15 -0.71 25.61
CA ALA A 77 20.32 0.56 26.31
C ALA A 77 21.53 1.36 25.76
N GLY A 78 21.56 1.60 24.46
CA GLY A 78 22.54 2.49 23.85
C GLY A 78 22.10 3.95 24.00
N ALA A 79 23.02 4.82 24.40
CA ALA A 79 22.89 6.27 24.19
C ALA A 79 22.56 6.54 22.72
N GLN A 80 21.56 7.38 22.44
CA GLN A 80 21.30 7.80 21.07
C GLN A 80 22.38 8.79 20.64
N HIS A 81 23.43 8.28 20.02
CA HIS A 81 24.55 9.10 19.60
C HIS A 81 24.17 9.95 18.38
N TRP A 82 24.17 11.28 18.54
CA TRP A 82 23.67 12.20 17.51
C TRP A 82 24.67 12.44 16.37
N THR A 83 25.98 12.41 16.64
CA THR A 83 27.04 12.63 15.64
C THR A 83 28.09 11.56 15.74
N ARG A 84 28.73 11.15 14.63
CA ARG A 84 29.89 10.24 14.68
C ARG A 84 31.22 10.95 14.97
N GLN A 85 31.21 12.28 15.03
CA GLN A 85 32.38 13.09 15.36
C GLN A 85 32.68 13.04 16.85
N GLU A 86 33.95 13.29 17.19
CA GLU A 86 34.40 13.38 18.58
C GLU A 86 33.71 14.55 19.28
N HIS A 87 33.08 14.27 20.41
CA HIS A 87 32.41 15.24 21.25
C HIS A 87 32.24 14.68 22.66
N GLU A 88 32.05 15.57 23.63
CA GLU A 88 31.62 15.18 24.96
C GLU A 88 30.10 14.93 24.95
N CYS A 89 29.66 13.79 25.47
CA CYS A 89 28.25 13.42 25.45
C CYS A 89 27.42 14.45 26.25
N ASP A 90 26.50 15.12 25.59
CA ASP A 90 25.57 16.06 26.20
C ASP A 90 24.13 15.49 26.25
N GLN A 91 23.16 16.35 26.59
CA GLN A 91 21.74 15.99 26.61
C GLN A 91 21.21 15.45 25.26
N ARG A 92 21.94 15.64 24.15
CA ARG A 92 21.59 15.13 22.82
C ARG A 92 22.03 13.69 22.61
N CYS A 93 22.99 13.20 23.39
CA CYS A 93 23.43 11.81 23.41
C CYS A 93 22.72 10.97 24.48
N THR A 94 21.54 11.41 24.91
CA THR A 94 20.81 10.77 26.01
C THR A 94 20.19 9.42 25.63
N ARG A 95 19.88 8.65 26.66
CA ARG A 95 19.07 7.43 26.53
C ARG A 95 17.75 7.79 25.84
N PRO A 96 17.28 7.01 24.84
CA PRO A 96 15.99 7.26 24.22
C PRO A 96 14.90 7.39 25.29
N PRO A 97 13.88 8.25 25.08
CA PRO A 97 12.67 8.18 25.89
C PRO A 97 12.14 6.75 25.87
N ALA A 98 11.49 6.33 26.95
CA ALA A 98 10.92 4.99 27.10
C ALA A 98 10.29 4.51 25.79
N CYS A 99 10.55 3.24 25.44
CA CYS A 99 10.04 2.61 24.22
C CYS A 99 8.52 2.83 24.13
N LYS A 100 8.07 3.56 23.10
CA LYS A 100 6.66 3.92 22.93
C LYS A 100 6.16 3.47 21.56
N PRO A 101 4.93 2.94 21.47
CA PRO A 101 4.29 2.61 20.21
C PRO A 101 4.21 3.81 19.25
N LEU A 102 4.19 3.53 17.95
CA LEU A 102 3.80 4.51 16.96
C LEU A 102 2.30 4.82 17.11
N GLY A 103 1.92 6.09 16.91
CA GLY A 103 0.52 6.50 17.05
C GLY A 103 -0.39 5.73 16.08
N ALA A 104 -1.53 5.24 16.56
CA ALA A 104 -2.45 4.41 15.78
C ALA A 104 -2.88 5.07 14.45
N SER A 105 -3.03 6.40 14.43
CA SER A 105 -3.33 7.14 13.20
C SER A 105 -2.23 7.01 12.14
N VAL A 106 -0.97 7.08 12.56
CA VAL A 106 0.17 6.92 11.66
C VAL A 106 0.24 5.49 11.13
N VAL A 107 0.00 4.48 11.98
CA VAL A 107 -0.06 3.08 11.56
C VAL A 107 -1.16 2.87 10.50
N ARG A 108 -2.34 3.47 10.67
CA ARG A 108 -3.41 3.45 9.66
C ARG A 108 -3.00 4.10 8.35
N HIS A 109 -2.28 5.23 8.40
CA HIS A 109 -1.79 5.89 7.19
C HIS A 109 -0.73 5.04 6.47
N ILE A 110 0.18 4.40 7.21
CA ILE A 110 1.15 3.46 6.64
C ILE A 110 0.43 2.30 5.96
N HIS A 111 -0.61 1.73 6.61
CA HIS A 111 -1.42 0.68 6.02
C HIS A 111 -2.09 1.14 4.72
N PHE A 112 -2.71 2.32 4.70
CA PHE A 112 -3.31 2.88 3.48
C PHE A 112 -2.30 3.00 2.33
N LEU A 113 -1.10 3.51 2.60
CA LEU A 113 -0.04 3.64 1.60
C LEU A 113 0.43 2.28 1.05
N LEU A 114 0.66 1.31 1.94
CA LEU A 114 1.07 -0.03 1.53
C LEU A 114 -0.02 -0.71 0.70
N SER A 115 -1.27 -0.71 1.17
CA SER A 115 -2.40 -1.32 0.47
C SER A 115 -2.57 -0.74 -0.93
N GLY A 116 -2.58 0.60 -1.06
CA GLY A 116 -2.69 1.24 -2.37
C GLY A 116 -1.49 0.98 -3.28
N ALA A 117 -0.28 0.91 -2.73
CA ALA A 117 0.92 0.60 -3.51
C ALA A 117 0.91 -0.85 -4.02
N PHE A 118 0.52 -1.82 -3.19
CA PHE A 118 0.41 -3.21 -3.61
C PHE A 118 -0.73 -3.45 -4.60
N GLU A 119 -1.87 -2.76 -4.43
CA GLU A 119 -2.97 -2.82 -5.38
C GLU A 119 -2.53 -2.34 -6.77
N ARG A 120 -1.90 -1.16 -6.85
CA ARG A 120 -1.36 -0.63 -8.12
C ARG A 120 -0.20 -1.45 -8.68
N ALA A 121 0.51 -2.19 -7.84
CA ALA A 121 1.59 -3.07 -8.24
C ALA A 121 1.12 -4.50 -8.60
N THR A 122 -0.18 -4.77 -8.54
CA THR A 122 -0.74 -6.04 -9.01
C THR A 122 -0.64 -6.08 -10.52
N ASP A 123 0.44 -6.70 -10.98
CA ASP A 123 0.72 -6.86 -12.39
C ASP A 123 -0.18 -7.94 -13.00
N LEU A 124 -1.12 -7.51 -13.85
CA LEU A 124 -1.98 -8.40 -14.61
C LEU A 124 -1.25 -9.03 -15.81
N SER A 125 -0.04 -8.57 -16.16
CA SER A 125 0.71 -9.10 -17.32
C SER A 125 1.13 -10.57 -17.16
N ARG A 126 0.97 -11.16 -15.97
CA ARG A 126 1.15 -12.60 -15.74
C ARG A 126 0.12 -13.43 -16.51
N TRP A 127 -1.08 -12.89 -16.68
CA TRP A 127 -2.18 -13.58 -17.33
C TRP A 127 -2.19 -13.12 -18.78
N ASP A 128 -2.25 -14.08 -19.70
CA ASP A 128 -2.37 -13.71 -21.10
C ASP A 128 -3.71 -12.98 -21.34
N ALA A 129 -3.79 -12.23 -22.44
CA ALA A 129 -5.01 -11.47 -22.75
C ALA A 129 -6.25 -12.37 -22.88
N HIS A 130 -6.07 -13.64 -23.25
CA HIS A 130 -7.13 -14.63 -23.35
C HIS A 130 -7.59 -15.11 -21.97
N GLU A 131 -6.70 -15.37 -21.03
CA GLU A 131 -7.03 -15.72 -19.63
C GLU A 131 -7.78 -14.58 -18.94
N ILE A 132 -7.32 -13.33 -19.12
CA ILE A 132 -8.02 -12.15 -18.63
C ILE A 132 -9.40 -12.03 -19.27
N ALA A 133 -9.50 -12.21 -20.60
CA ALA A 133 -10.77 -12.17 -21.32
C ALA A 133 -11.72 -13.30 -20.90
N ALA A 134 -11.22 -14.50 -20.61
CA ALA A 134 -12.02 -15.63 -20.17
C ALA A 134 -12.60 -15.41 -18.76
N VAL A 135 -11.80 -14.86 -17.84
CA VAL A 135 -12.28 -14.46 -16.52
C VAL A 135 -13.30 -13.33 -16.64
N ALA A 136 -13.02 -12.30 -17.45
CA ALA A 136 -13.95 -11.21 -17.70
C ALA A 136 -15.27 -11.72 -18.29
N ALA A 137 -15.23 -12.62 -19.29
CA ALA A 137 -16.42 -13.23 -19.87
C ALA A 137 -17.22 -14.01 -18.83
N THR A 138 -16.54 -14.83 -18.01
CA THR A 138 -17.18 -15.60 -16.93
C THR A 138 -17.84 -14.69 -15.90
N VAL A 139 -17.18 -13.59 -15.52
CA VAL A 139 -17.73 -12.63 -14.55
C VAL A 139 -18.90 -11.85 -15.16
N ASN A 140 -18.77 -11.40 -16.41
CA ASN A 140 -19.72 -10.55 -17.10
C ASN A 140 -20.95 -11.29 -17.60
N SER A 141 -20.87 -12.61 -17.80
CA SER A 141 -22.00 -13.44 -18.24
C SER A 141 -22.74 -14.13 -17.08
N ARG A 142 -22.24 -14.01 -15.84
CA ARG A 142 -22.84 -14.68 -14.69
C ARG A 142 -23.94 -13.81 -14.04
N PRO A 143 -25.19 -14.28 -13.96
CA PRO A 143 -26.27 -13.61 -13.25
C PRO A 143 -25.92 -13.26 -11.81
N ARG A 144 -26.19 -12.01 -11.38
CA ARG A 144 -25.96 -11.55 -10.01
C ARG A 144 -27.26 -11.14 -9.34
N LYS A 145 -27.53 -11.70 -8.15
CA LYS A 145 -28.70 -11.34 -7.34
C LYS A 145 -28.80 -9.83 -7.07
N ILE A 146 -27.67 -9.15 -6.84
CA ILE A 146 -27.62 -7.70 -6.60
C ILE A 146 -28.07 -6.86 -7.81
N LEU A 147 -27.97 -7.42 -9.01
CA LEU A 147 -28.43 -6.79 -10.26
C LEU A 147 -29.82 -7.32 -10.67
N GLY A 148 -30.61 -7.86 -9.73
CA GLY A 148 -31.91 -8.45 -10.03
C GLY A 148 -31.82 -9.69 -10.92
N TRP A 149 -30.74 -10.48 -10.77
CA TRP A 149 -30.41 -11.64 -11.60
C TRP A 149 -30.02 -11.33 -13.05
N LYS A 150 -29.82 -10.06 -13.40
CA LYS A 150 -29.14 -9.70 -14.65
C LYS A 150 -27.64 -10.01 -14.55
N THR A 151 -27.03 -10.25 -15.71
CA THR A 151 -25.57 -10.30 -15.84
C THR A 151 -25.00 -8.88 -15.77
N PRO A 152 -23.73 -8.70 -15.34
CA PRO A 152 -23.08 -7.39 -15.39
C PRO A 152 -23.09 -6.76 -16.78
N ALA A 153 -22.94 -7.55 -17.84
CA ALA A 153 -23.01 -7.06 -19.22
C ALA A 153 -24.40 -6.48 -19.55
N GLU A 154 -25.48 -7.19 -19.24
CA GLU A 154 -26.84 -6.71 -19.50
C GLU A 154 -27.19 -5.44 -18.73
N ALA A 155 -26.81 -5.37 -17.45
CA ALA A 155 -27.05 -4.19 -16.61
C ALA A 155 -26.26 -2.97 -17.11
N PHE A 156 -25.03 -3.19 -17.57
CA PHE A 156 -24.22 -2.13 -18.16
C PHE A 156 -24.79 -1.64 -19.50
N ASP A 157 -25.20 -2.55 -20.39
CA ASP A 157 -25.82 -2.18 -21.68
C ASP A 157 -27.14 -1.43 -21.51
N GLU A 158 -27.92 -1.77 -20.49
CA GLU A 158 -29.12 -1.03 -20.11
C GLU A 158 -28.78 0.38 -19.61
N HIS A 159 -27.75 0.51 -18.77
CA HIS A 159 -27.26 1.81 -18.32
C HIS A 159 -26.76 2.68 -19.47
N LEU A 160 -25.96 2.11 -20.39
CA LEU A 160 -25.49 2.81 -21.59
C LEU A 160 -26.64 3.26 -22.50
N ARG A 161 -27.67 2.43 -22.68
CA ARG A 161 -28.88 2.80 -23.44
C ARG A 161 -29.63 3.95 -22.76
N SER A 162 -29.77 3.92 -21.44
CA SER A 162 -30.39 5.01 -20.68
C SER A 162 -29.63 6.33 -20.83
N LEU A 163 -28.30 6.31 -20.88
CA LEU A 163 -27.48 7.51 -21.08
C LEU A 163 -27.63 8.08 -22.51
N ARG A 164 -27.69 7.21 -23.52
CA ARG A 164 -27.85 7.62 -24.93
C ARG A 164 -29.24 8.18 -25.23
N ALA A 165 -30.28 7.70 -24.55
CA ALA A 165 -31.64 8.21 -24.70
C ALA A 165 -31.84 9.64 -24.16
N GLY A 166 -30.88 10.19 -23.40
CA GLY A 166 -30.93 11.55 -22.85
C GLY A 166 -30.21 12.62 -23.68
N VAL A 167 -29.60 12.27 -24.82
CA VAL A 167 -28.87 13.23 -25.67
C VAL A 167 -29.82 13.79 -26.73
N ALA A 168 -30.15 15.09 -26.63
CA ALA A 168 -30.91 15.79 -27.65
C ALA A 168 -30.11 15.82 -28.97
N THR A 169 -30.61 15.16 -30.00
CA THR A 169 -30.10 15.25 -31.37
C THR A 169 -30.50 16.61 -31.95
N THR A 170 -29.53 17.45 -32.28
CA THR A 170 -29.75 18.70 -33.03
C THR A 170 -29.67 18.40 -34.53
N ASP A 171 -30.76 18.72 -35.25
CA ASP A 171 -30.82 18.84 -36.72
C ASP A 171 -30.15 20.16 -37.16
#